data_AF-A0A9Q3PZX2-F1
#
_entry.id   AF-A0A9Q3PZX2-F1
#
_cell.length_a   1.000
_cell.length_b   1.000
_cell.length_c   1.000
_cell.angle_alpha   90.00
_cell.angle_beta   90.00
_cell.angle_gamma   90.00
#
_symmetry.space_group_name_H-M   'P 1'
#
loop_
_entity.id
_entity.type
_entity.pdbx_description
1 polymer ?
#
loop_
_entity_poly.entity_id
_entity_poly.type
_entity_poly.pdbx_seq_one_letter_code
_entity_poly.pdbx_strand_id
1 'polypeptide(L)'
;MNFNNIKGLNKLKYSYVGPFIIVSLHGTNAFQVGLSGELEIKYPTFPVSFIKPYQPADKELFPLRNPTSLTVPPVEQSEDKRIKNVFEERRLRGKNQREYVRYRNPVHEDEWMAE
;
A
#
# COMPACT_ATOMS: atom_id res chain seq x y z
N MET A 1 -26.77 -3.30 23.94
CA MET A 1 -26.05 -4.38 23.24
C MET A 1 -24.63 -3.91 22.99
N ASN A 2 -23.63 -4.71 23.35
CA ASN A 2 -22.21 -4.32 23.38
C ASN A 2 -21.47 -4.99 22.19
N PHE A 3 -20.93 -4.20 21.26
CA PHE A 3 -20.34 -4.68 19.98
C PHE A 3 -18.83 -4.97 20.08
N ASN A 4 -18.36 -5.62 21.14
CA ASN A 4 -16.93 -5.89 21.34
C ASN A 4 -16.38 -7.10 20.56
N ASN A 5 -17.20 -7.80 19.76
CA ASN A 5 -16.81 -9.01 19.02
C ASN A 5 -16.67 -8.85 17.49
N ILE A 6 -16.67 -7.62 16.97
CA ILE A 6 -16.42 -7.37 15.52
C ILE A 6 -14.91 -7.21 15.27
N LYS A 7 -14.07 -8.11 15.80
CA LYS A 7 -12.73 -8.30 15.22
C LYS A 7 -12.95 -9.17 13.98
N GLY A 8 -12.88 -8.54 12.80
CA GLY A 8 -13.08 -9.21 11.52
C GLY A 8 -12.22 -10.46 11.34
N LEU A 9 -12.51 -11.24 10.29
CA LEU A 9 -11.90 -12.54 10.02
C LEU A 9 -10.38 -12.42 9.74
N ASN A 10 -9.56 -12.42 10.79
CA ASN A 10 -8.08 -12.38 10.72
C ASN A 10 -7.46 -13.58 9.97
N LYS A 11 -8.26 -14.59 9.62
CA LYS A 11 -7.81 -15.82 8.94
C LYS A 11 -7.46 -15.63 7.45
N LEU A 12 -7.85 -14.51 6.85
CA LEU A 12 -7.62 -14.24 5.42
C LEU A 12 -6.37 -13.39 5.16
N LYS A 13 -5.68 -12.91 6.19
CA LYS A 13 -4.47 -12.10 6.03
C LYS A 13 -3.24 -12.98 6.18
N TYR A 14 -2.26 -12.78 5.31
CA TYR A 14 -0.94 -13.38 5.47
C TYR A 14 -0.32 -12.87 6.77
N SER A 15 0.16 -13.78 7.62
CA SER A 15 0.81 -13.42 8.90
C SER A 15 2.19 -12.81 8.72
N TYR A 16 2.82 -13.05 7.57
CA TYR A 16 4.13 -12.54 7.19
C TYR A 16 4.05 -11.92 5.79
N VAL A 17 4.90 -10.95 5.53
CA VAL A 17 5.00 -10.26 4.23
C VAL A 17 6.38 -10.50 3.67
N GLY A 18 6.42 -10.74 2.36
CA GLY A 18 7.66 -10.78 1.57
C GLY A 18 8.59 -11.96 1.87
N PRO A 19 9.43 -12.33 0.90
CA PRO A 19 10.83 -12.55 1.16
C PRO A 19 11.55 -11.19 1.16
N PHE A 20 12.34 -10.92 2.20
CA PHE A 20 13.22 -9.74 2.23
C PHE A 20 14.67 -10.16 2.39
N ILE A 21 15.57 -9.31 1.89
CA ILE A 21 17.02 -9.53 1.99
C ILE A 21 17.51 -8.95 3.32
N ILE A 22 18.31 -9.75 4.04
CA ILE A 22 19.00 -9.29 5.25
C ILE A 22 20.22 -8.46 4.81
N VAL A 23 20.25 -7.20 5.20
CA VAL A 23 21.34 -6.26 4.86
C VAL A 23 22.45 -6.35 5.90
N SER A 24 22.09 -6.35 7.18
CA SER A 24 23.06 -6.39 8.28
C SER A 24 22.48 -7.09 9.51
N LEU A 25 23.36 -7.57 10.38
CA LEU A 25 23.02 -8.11 11.69
C LEU A 25 23.42 -7.09 12.76
N HIS A 26 22.46 -6.66 13.56
CA HIS A 26 22.69 -5.78 14.71
C HIS A 26 22.81 -6.61 15.98
N GLY A 27 24.05 -6.86 16.41
CA GLY A 27 24.35 -7.69 17.57
C GLY A 27 23.89 -9.13 17.35
N THR A 28 23.22 -9.74 18.34
CA THR A 28 22.68 -11.11 18.24
C THR A 28 21.17 -11.15 18.07
N ASN A 29 20.48 -10.02 18.28
CA ASN A 29 19.04 -10.02 18.55
C ASN A 29 18.21 -9.29 17.50
N ALA A 30 18.83 -8.62 16.52
CA ALA A 30 18.10 -7.89 15.50
C ALA A 30 18.78 -7.97 14.13
N PHE A 31 17.97 -7.98 13.07
CA PHE A 31 18.42 -7.90 11.69
C PHE A 31 17.91 -6.62 11.05
N GLN A 32 18.73 -6.02 10.21
CA GLN A 32 18.31 -4.98 9.29
C GLN A 32 17.88 -5.61 7.97
N VAL A 33 16.70 -5.24 7.52
CA VAL A 33 16.03 -5.82 6.35
C VAL A 33 15.89 -4.76 5.27
N GLY A 34 16.19 -5.13 4.01
CA GLY A 34 15.93 -4.29 2.85
C GLY A 34 14.44 -4.25 2.53
N LEU A 35 13.76 -3.19 2.96
CA LEU A 35 12.35 -2.95 2.65
C LEU A 35 12.21 -2.30 1.27
N SER A 36 11.11 -2.58 0.57
CA SER A 36 10.83 -2.04 -0.77
C SER A 36 9.40 -1.51 -0.87
N GLY A 37 9.18 -0.51 -1.73
CA GLY A 37 7.86 0.07 -1.99
C GLY A 37 7.31 0.83 -0.78
N GLU A 38 6.04 0.61 -0.43
CA GLU A 38 5.38 1.30 0.70
C GLU A 38 6.03 1.03 2.06
N LEU A 39 6.84 -0.03 2.17
CA LEU A 39 7.52 -0.40 3.41
C LEU A 39 8.85 0.35 3.62
N GLU A 40 9.39 1.03 2.62
CA GLU A 40 10.64 1.80 2.73
C GLU A 40 10.56 2.91 3.77
N ILE A 41 9.35 3.42 4.03
CA ILE A 41 9.10 4.47 5.04
C ILE A 41 9.26 3.92 6.47
N LYS A 42 9.17 2.60 6.66
CA LYS A 42 9.22 1.97 7.98
C LYS A 42 10.66 1.72 8.43
N TYR A 43 10.82 1.61 9.75
CA TYR A 43 12.12 1.28 10.32
C TYR A 43 12.57 -0.12 9.87
N PRO A 44 13.78 -0.26 9.29
CA PRO A 44 14.20 -1.50 8.64
C PRO A 44 14.74 -2.56 9.60
N THR A 45 14.91 -2.25 10.89
CA THR A 45 15.51 -3.18 11.86
C THR A 45 14.42 -3.90 12.66
N PHE A 46 14.47 -5.23 12.65
CA PHE A 46 13.49 -6.08 13.31
C PHE A 46 14.18 -7.08 14.26
N PRO A 47 13.60 -7.35 15.44
CA PRO A 47 14.00 -8.45 16.31
C PRO A 47 13.92 -9.82 15.62
N VAL A 48 14.82 -10.74 15.99
CA VAL A 48 14.84 -12.12 15.43
C VAL A 48 13.50 -12.84 15.60
N SER A 49 12.76 -12.55 16.68
CA SER A 49 11.45 -13.17 16.96
C SER A 49 10.37 -12.84 15.93
N PHE A 50 10.51 -11.73 15.18
CA PHE A 50 9.54 -11.31 14.16
C PHE A 50 9.95 -11.72 12.75
N ILE A 51 11.08 -12.39 12.60
CA ILE A 51 11.63 -12.81 11.30
C ILE A 51 11.48 -14.31 11.17
N LYS A 52 11.11 -14.77 9.98
CA LYS A 52 11.08 -16.20 9.64
C LYS A 52 11.95 -16.45 8.41
N PRO A 53 12.80 -17.49 8.40
CA PRO A 53 13.56 -17.84 7.22
C PRO A 53 12.60 -18.20 6.07
N TYR A 54 12.86 -17.64 4.90
CA TYR A 54 12.09 -17.94 3.71
C TYR A 54 12.42 -19.36 3.22
N GLN A 55 11.38 -20.16 2.99
CA GLN A 55 11.51 -21.50 2.41
C GLN A 55 10.92 -21.46 0.99
N PRO A 56 11.74 -21.68 -0.05
CA PRO A 56 11.23 -21.78 -1.41
C PRO A 56 10.27 -22.98 -1.51
N ALA A 57 9.25 -22.86 -2.37
CA ALA A 57 8.37 -23.97 -2.65
C ALA A 57 9.15 -25.06 -3.42
N ASP A 58 9.28 -26.24 -2.81
CA ASP A 58 9.89 -27.39 -3.46
C ASP A 58 8.99 -27.92 -4.58
N LYS A 59 9.53 -27.96 -5.80
CA LYS A 59 8.81 -28.39 -7.00
C LYS A 59 8.61 -29.91 -7.04
N GLU A 60 9.50 -30.68 -6.41
CA GLU A 60 9.40 -32.14 -6.40
C GLU A 60 8.33 -32.61 -5.41
N LEU A 61 8.29 -31.99 -4.22
CA LEU A 61 7.28 -32.30 -3.20
C LEU A 61 5.89 -31.72 -3.54
N PHE A 62 5.83 -30.60 -4.26
CA PHE A 62 4.58 -29.90 -4.56
C PHE A 62 4.44 -29.52 -6.05
N PRO A 63 4.34 -30.50 -6.96
CA PRO A 63 4.33 -30.26 -8.40
C PRO A 63 3.11 -29.48 -8.91
N LEU A 64 1.99 -29.49 -8.16
CA LEU A 64 0.76 -28.78 -8.52
C LEU A 64 0.73 -27.32 -8.04
N ARG A 65 1.75 -26.87 -7.30
CA ARG A 65 1.79 -25.53 -6.72
C ARG A 65 2.35 -24.53 -7.74
N ASN A 66 1.52 -24.16 -8.71
CA ASN A 66 1.88 -23.11 -9.66
C ASN A 66 1.92 -21.75 -8.96
N PRO A 67 2.94 -20.90 -9.22
CA PRO A 67 2.92 -19.52 -8.73
C PRO A 67 1.70 -18.83 -9.34
N THR A 68 0.75 -18.43 -8.51
CA THR A 68 -0.40 -17.63 -8.97
C THR A 68 0.14 -16.34 -9.56
N SER A 69 0.15 -16.22 -10.88
CA SER A 69 0.26 -14.92 -11.51
C SER A 69 -0.99 -14.15 -11.12
N LEU A 70 -0.84 -13.14 -10.27
CA LEU A 70 -1.93 -12.21 -9.98
C LEU A 70 -2.20 -11.46 -11.28
N THR A 71 -3.13 -11.97 -12.09
CA THR A 71 -3.65 -11.24 -13.23
C THR A 71 -4.45 -10.09 -12.65
N VAL A 72 -3.81 -8.92 -12.53
CA VAL A 72 -4.52 -7.71 -12.13
C VAL A 72 -5.63 -7.53 -13.17
N PRO A 73 -6.91 -7.45 -12.77
CA PRO A 73 -7.98 -7.17 -13.72
C PRO A 73 -7.63 -5.87 -14.45
N PRO A 74 -8.02 -5.71 -15.72
CA PRO A 74 -7.84 -4.45 -16.42
C PRO A 74 -8.56 -3.36 -15.62
N VAL A 75 -7.80 -2.58 -14.86
CA VAL A 75 -8.29 -1.32 -14.31
C VAL A 75 -8.46 -0.45 -15.54
N GLU A 76 -9.70 -0.06 -15.86
CA GLU A 76 -9.91 1.04 -16.79
C GLU A 76 -9.00 2.16 -16.30
N GLN A 77 -8.03 2.56 -17.13
CA GLN A 77 -7.15 3.66 -16.82
C GLN A 77 -8.02 4.91 -16.77
N SER A 78 -8.70 5.13 -15.66
CA SER A 78 -9.02 6.47 -15.22
C SER A 78 -7.66 7.10 -15.05
N GLU A 79 -7.25 7.92 -16.04
CA GLU A 79 -6.07 8.74 -15.92
C GLU A 79 -6.17 9.44 -14.56
N ASP A 80 -5.23 9.13 -13.66
CA ASP A 80 -5.26 9.71 -12.33
C ASP A 80 -5.29 11.23 -12.49
N LYS A 81 -6.40 11.86 -12.09
CA LYS A 81 -6.59 13.31 -12.13
C LYS A 81 -5.55 13.95 -11.20
N ARG A 82 -4.35 14.22 -11.69
CA ARG A 82 -3.28 14.89 -10.95
C ARG A 82 -3.47 16.39 -11.06
N ILE A 83 -3.76 17.03 -9.95
CA ILE A 83 -3.87 18.49 -9.84
C ILE A 83 -2.52 19.12 -10.14
N LYS A 84 -2.50 20.10 -11.06
CA LYS A 84 -1.33 20.92 -11.36
C LYS A 84 -1.28 22.14 -10.47
N ASN A 85 -2.35 22.93 -10.48
CA ASN A 85 -2.46 24.20 -9.75
C ASN A 85 -3.90 24.41 -9.26
N VAL A 86 -4.03 25.12 -8.13
CA VAL A 86 -5.29 25.69 -7.63
C VAL A 86 -5.22 27.19 -7.84
N PHE A 87 -6.21 27.77 -8.53
CA PHE A 87 -6.18 29.19 -8.93
C PHE A 87 -7.03 30.09 -8.03
N GLU A 88 -8.20 29.62 -7.61
CA GLU A 88 -9.14 30.42 -6.84
C GLU A 88 -9.75 29.62 -5.70
N GLU A 89 -9.80 30.24 -4.52
CA GLU A 89 -10.53 29.75 -3.36
C GLU A 89 -11.75 30.65 -3.15
N ARG A 90 -12.96 30.08 -3.23
CA ARG A 90 -14.20 30.80 -2.95
C ARG A 90 -14.90 30.20 -1.76
N ARG A 91 -15.07 31.01 -0.71
CA ARG A 91 -15.88 30.64 0.46
C ARG A 91 -17.32 31.07 0.24
N LEU A 92 -18.22 30.10 0.11
CA LEU A 92 -19.66 30.35 0.14
C LEU A 92 -20.09 30.48 1.61
N ARG A 93 -20.97 31.44 1.91
CA ARG A 93 -21.50 31.64 3.26
C ARG A 93 -22.14 30.34 3.76
N GLY A 94 -21.51 29.71 4.75
CA GLY A 94 -22.18 28.77 5.63
C GLY A 94 -21.69 27.33 5.65
N LYS A 95 -20.73 26.88 4.82
CA LYS A 95 -19.86 25.68 5.08
C LYS A 95 -19.05 25.13 3.90
N ASN A 96 -19.30 25.53 2.65
CA ASN A 96 -18.64 24.86 1.51
C ASN A 96 -17.57 25.78 0.89
N GLN A 97 -16.31 25.42 1.11
CA GLN A 97 -15.16 25.95 0.36
C GLN A 97 -15.16 25.29 -1.03
N ARG A 98 -15.00 26.08 -2.09
CA ARG A 98 -14.78 25.57 -3.44
C ARG A 98 -13.44 26.05 -3.95
N GLU A 99 -12.68 25.14 -4.53
CA GLU A 99 -11.38 25.40 -5.12
C GLU A 99 -11.45 25.19 -6.62
N TYR A 100 -10.95 26.16 -7.38
CA TYR A 100 -10.84 26.03 -8.83
C TYR A 100 -9.53 25.34 -9.18
N VAL A 101 -9.64 24.13 -9.73
CA VAL A 101 -8.53 23.20 -9.90
C VAL A 101 -8.24 23.02 -11.39
N ARG A 102 -6.97 23.19 -11.75
CA ARG A 102 -6.45 22.82 -13.07
C ARG A 102 -5.66 21.53 -12.97
N TYR A 103 -6.00 20.58 -13.82
CA TYR A 103 -5.30 19.31 -13.91
C TYR A 103 -4.02 19.42 -14.74
N ARG A 104 -3.08 18.52 -14.49
CA ARG A 104 -1.81 18.43 -15.23
C ARG A 104 -1.99 17.83 -16.62
N ASN A 105 -3.01 16.98 -16.78
CA ASN A 105 -3.30 16.32 -18.05
C ASN A 105 -4.16 17.24 -18.93
N PRO A 106 -3.78 17.51 -20.19
CA PRO A 106 -4.53 18.39 -21.10
C PRO A 106 -5.88 17.81 -21.55
N VAL A 107 -6.16 16.54 -21.19
CA VAL A 107 -7.42 15.84 -21.47
C VAL A 107 -8.52 16.28 -20.49
N HIS A 108 -8.16 16.72 -19.28
CA HIS A 108 -9.13 17.11 -18.26
C HIS A 108 -9.36 18.62 -18.29
N GLU A 109 -10.63 19.01 -18.32
CA GLU A 109 -11.05 20.40 -18.19
C GLU A 109 -10.91 20.88 -16.75
N ASP A 110 -10.73 22.19 -16.57
CA ASP A 110 -10.63 22.83 -15.26
C ASP A 110 -11.99 22.75 -14.54
N GLU A 111 -12.02 22.25 -13.30
CA GLU A 111 -13.24 21.97 -12.55
C GLU A 111 -13.25 22.68 -11.18
N TRP A 112 -14.45 23.04 -10.69
CA TRP A 112 -14.65 23.48 -9.30
C TRP A 112 -14.80 22.26 -8.39
N MET A 113 -13.85 22.04 -7.51
CA MET A 113 -13.91 20.99 -6.51
C MET A 113 -14.51 21.55 -5.21
N ALA A 114 -15.46 20.82 -4.64
CA ALA A 114 -15.90 21.05 -3.27
C ALA A 114 -15.08 20.15 -2.35
N GLU A 115 -14.67 20.69 -1.19
CA GLU A 115 -14.02 19.93 -0.12
C GLU A 115 -14.94 18.84 0.46
#